data_AF-A0A2I1HUM3-F1
#
_entry.id   AF-A0A2I1HUM3-F1
#
_cell.length_a   1.000
_cell.length_b   1.000
_cell.length_c   1.000
_cell.angle_alpha   90.00
_cell.angle_beta   90.00
_cell.angle_gamma   90.00
#
_symmetry.space_group_name_H-M   'P 1'
#
loop_
_entity.id
_entity.type
_entity.pdbx_description
1 polymer ?
#
loop_
_entity_poly.entity_id
_entity_poly.type
_entity_poly.pdbx_seq_one_letter_code
_entity_poly.pdbx_strand_id
1 'polypeptide(L)'
;MSKSRAFFTKSESVKKIVLNNRQKTTLTSIMDEVKLVSTVLTNDVTLTNIVLYLEELKKLNDLLIIQYKAELIQYRDIQMKDYIQERCDDLMNNKKKMINSFMNREIKSIVIDRVIVTENNDDILKTDPQSIKKEVNNHFQHIAGSTNQEKILSGIWIDQYSPRDYVDVNIYDGLMDHITQEEIEYHISLLPNGKASGPSRVSYEMIKHSSSEIRLPAETYLA
;
A
#
# COMPACT_ATOMS: atom_id res chain seq x y z
N MET A 1 49.49 11.05 -31.08
CA MET A 1 48.94 11.54 -29.79
C MET A 1 48.16 10.42 -29.13
N SER A 2 48.67 9.89 -28.02
CA SER A 2 48.11 8.78 -27.26
C SER A 2 46.90 9.24 -26.44
N LYS A 3 45.74 8.58 -26.56
CA LYS A 3 44.58 8.81 -25.68
C LYS A 3 44.59 7.78 -24.56
N SER A 4 45.12 8.17 -23.40
CA SER A 4 45.01 7.38 -22.17
C SER A 4 43.55 7.31 -21.71
N ARG A 5 43.06 6.09 -21.49
CA ARG A 5 41.74 5.78 -20.96
C ARG A 5 41.79 5.95 -19.43
N ALA A 6 41.16 6.99 -18.89
CA ALA A 6 41.07 7.19 -17.46
C ALA A 6 40.14 6.12 -16.84
N PHE A 7 40.71 5.26 -16.00
CA PHE A 7 39.96 4.36 -15.13
C PHE A 7 39.34 5.19 -13.99
N PHE A 8 38.02 5.32 -13.98
CA PHE A 8 37.29 5.84 -12.82
C PHE A 8 37.18 4.73 -11.77
N THR A 9 38.04 4.76 -10.75
CA THR A 9 37.84 3.98 -9.52
C THR A 9 36.81 4.70 -8.66
N LYS A 10 35.63 4.11 -8.50
CA LYS A 10 34.59 4.59 -7.60
C LYS A 10 35.06 4.37 -6.17
N SER A 11 35.58 5.42 -5.51
CA SER A 11 35.82 5.38 -4.07
C SER A 11 34.47 5.38 -3.36
N GLU A 12 34.11 4.26 -2.76
CA GLU A 12 32.90 4.14 -1.94
C GLU A 12 33.13 4.91 -0.63
N SER A 13 32.67 6.17 -0.60
CA SER A 13 32.67 6.97 0.62
C SER A 13 31.74 6.33 1.64
N VAL A 14 32.32 5.69 2.66
CA VAL A 14 31.59 5.19 3.84
C VAL A 14 30.83 6.35 4.46
N LYS A 15 29.50 6.34 4.33
CA LYS A 15 28.63 7.34 4.97
C LYS A 15 28.83 7.25 6.48
N LYS A 16 29.37 8.30 7.09
CA LYS A 16 29.38 8.47 8.56
C LYS A 16 27.95 8.36 9.06
N ILE A 17 27.64 7.30 9.81
CA ILE A 17 26.36 7.16 10.51
C ILE A 17 26.37 8.16 11.66
N VAL A 18 25.65 9.27 11.49
CA VAL A 18 25.45 10.26 12.56
C VAL A 18 24.34 9.74 13.47
N LEU A 19 24.71 9.30 14.67
CA LEU A 19 23.76 8.88 15.69
C LEU A 19 22.84 10.05 16.08
N ASN A 20 21.54 9.81 16.12
CA ASN A 20 20.56 10.81 16.55
C ASN A 20 20.66 11.05 18.07
N ASN A 21 20.05 12.13 18.56
CA ASN A 21 20.16 12.53 19.96
C ASN A 21 19.66 11.47 20.94
N ARG A 22 18.60 10.72 20.59
CA ARG A 22 18.09 9.61 21.40
C ARG A 22 19.10 8.47 21.48
N GLN A 23 19.73 8.11 20.36
CA GLN A 23 20.78 7.10 20.33
C GLN A 23 21.99 7.52 21.18
N LYS A 24 22.39 8.80 21.14
CA LYS A 24 23.47 9.34 21.98
C LYS A 24 23.14 9.25 23.47
N THR A 25 21.94 9.66 23.88
CA THR A 25 21.51 9.62 25.29
C THR A 25 21.41 8.19 25.82
N THR A 26 20.94 7.25 24.99
CA THR A 26 20.89 5.82 25.33
C THR A 26 22.30 5.26 25.49
N LEU A 27 23.23 5.64 24.61
CA LEU A 27 24.63 5.22 24.68
C LEU A 27 25.30 5.71 25.96
N THR A 28 25.09 6.97 26.35
CA THR A 28 25.62 7.52 27.62
C THR A 28 25.04 6.82 28.84
N SER A 29 23.75 6.47 28.84
CA SER A 29 23.11 5.73 29.94
C SER A 29 23.71 4.33 30.10
N ILE A 30 23.91 3.61 29.00
CA ILE A 30 24.56 2.30 28.99
C ILE A 30 26.01 2.42 29.48
N MET A 31 26.72 3.48 29.08
CA MET A 31 28.12 3.70 29.46
C MET A 31 28.27 4.00 30.95
N ASP A 32 27.28 4.65 31.57
CA ASP A 32 27.24 4.88 33.02
C ASP A 32 26.81 3.62 33.80
N GLU A 33 25.90 2.79 33.27
CA GLU A 33 25.61 1.45 33.83
C GLU A 33 26.83 0.52 33.78
N VAL A 34 27.59 0.52 32.68
CA VAL A 34 28.81 -0.27 32.54
C VAL A 34 29.92 0.21 33.49
N LYS A 35 29.99 1.52 33.79
CA LYS A 35 30.87 2.03 34.86
C LYS A 35 30.46 1.49 36.22
N LEU A 36 29.16 1.38 36.50
CA LEU A 36 28.65 0.78 37.75
C LEU A 36 29.04 -0.70 37.86
N VAL A 37 28.98 -1.43 36.75
CA VAL A 37 29.49 -2.82 36.63
C VAL A 37 31.00 -2.91 36.88
N SER A 38 31.80 -1.94 36.40
CA SER A 38 33.25 -1.94 36.61
C SER A 38 33.66 -1.82 38.09
N THR A 39 32.80 -1.24 38.94
CA THR A 39 33.03 -1.16 40.39
C THR A 39 32.74 -2.48 41.11
N VAL A 40 31.92 -3.36 40.53
CA VAL A 40 31.61 -4.69 41.10
C VAL A 40 32.74 -5.69 40.85
N LEU A 41 33.48 -5.53 39.76
CA LEU A 41 34.63 -6.35 39.37
C LEU A 41 35.92 -5.82 40.03
N THR A 42 35.91 -5.63 41.34
CA THR A 42 37.08 -5.23 42.13
C THR A 42 37.61 -6.44 42.87
N ASN A 43 38.54 -7.19 42.28
CA ASN A 43 39.48 -8.07 42.98
C ASN A 43 40.56 -8.53 41.99
N ASP A 44 41.83 -8.48 42.40
CA ASP A 44 42.96 -8.96 41.60
C ASP A 44 42.71 -10.39 41.09
N VAL A 45 42.82 -10.59 39.78
CA VAL A 45 42.61 -11.87 39.13
C VAL A 45 43.78 -12.80 39.45
N THR A 46 43.62 -13.63 40.47
CA THR A 46 44.58 -14.68 40.82
C THR A 46 44.22 -16.00 40.13
N LEU A 47 45.20 -16.88 39.92
CA LEU A 47 45.02 -18.16 39.23
C LEU A 47 43.88 -19.02 39.83
N THR A 48 43.64 -18.86 41.13
CA THR A 48 42.64 -19.57 41.93
C THR A 48 41.22 -19.01 41.78
N ASN A 49 41.07 -17.72 41.44
CA ASN A 49 39.77 -17.03 41.42
C ASN A 49 39.19 -16.84 40.00
N ILE A 50 39.97 -17.12 38.95
CA ILE A 50 39.57 -16.96 37.54
C ILE A 50 38.25 -17.70 37.22
N VAL A 51 38.06 -18.90 37.77
CA VAL A 51 36.87 -19.72 37.49
C VAL A 51 35.60 -19.06 38.06
N LEU A 52 35.67 -18.57 39.30
CA LEU A 52 34.56 -17.86 39.94
C LEU A 52 34.25 -16.54 39.20
N TYR A 53 35.29 -15.83 38.78
CA TYR A 53 35.17 -14.60 38.01
C TYR A 53 34.48 -14.80 36.66
N LEU A 54 34.80 -15.90 35.97
CA LEU A 54 34.14 -16.27 34.71
C LEU A 54 32.67 -16.65 34.90
N GLU A 55 32.31 -17.28 36.02
CA GLU A 55 30.91 -17.54 36.36
C GLU A 55 30.14 -16.25 36.66
N GLU A 56 30.72 -15.31 37.39
CA GLU A 56 30.12 -14.00 37.65
C GLU A 56 29.92 -13.20 36.36
N LEU A 57 30.92 -13.19 35.47
CA LEU A 57 30.80 -12.55 34.15
C LEU A 57 29.71 -13.18 33.28
N LYS A 58 29.55 -14.51 33.31
CA LYS A 58 28.45 -15.19 32.61
C LYS A 58 27.10 -14.78 33.16
N LYS A 59 26.94 -14.81 34.49
CA LYS A 59 25.69 -14.37 35.15
C LYS A 59 25.35 -12.93 34.81
N LEU A 60 26.35 -12.05 34.80
CA LEU A 60 26.17 -10.64 34.43
C LEU A 60 25.75 -10.50 32.96
N ASN A 61 26.39 -11.23 32.05
CA ASN A 61 26.03 -11.21 30.64
C ASN A 61 24.59 -11.71 30.42
N ASP A 62 24.19 -12.77 31.12
CA ASP A 62 22.83 -13.30 31.07
C ASP A 62 21.80 -12.27 31.60
N LEU A 63 22.12 -11.59 32.71
CA LEU A 63 21.30 -10.50 33.24
C LEU A 63 21.16 -9.35 32.24
N LEU A 64 22.25 -8.94 31.59
CA LEU A 64 22.24 -7.88 30.59
C LEU A 64 21.36 -8.24 29.38
N ILE A 65 21.44 -9.50 28.92
CA ILE A 65 20.60 -10.01 27.84
C ILE A 65 19.12 -10.00 28.23
N ILE A 66 18.80 -10.38 29.48
CA ILE A 66 17.43 -10.36 30.00
C ILE A 66 16.91 -8.92 30.06
N GLN A 67 17.70 -7.99 30.60
CA GLN A 67 17.34 -6.57 30.69
C GLN A 67 17.08 -5.98 29.29
N TYR A 68 18.00 -6.22 28.34
CA TYR A 68 17.83 -5.77 26.95
C TYR A 68 16.55 -6.30 26.31
N LYS A 69 16.22 -7.59 26.52
CA LYS A 69 14.98 -8.18 26.00
C LYS A 69 13.74 -7.54 26.62
N ALA A 70 13.76 -7.26 27.93
CA ALA A 70 12.66 -6.60 28.62
C ALA A 70 12.43 -5.18 28.08
N GLU A 71 13.50 -4.41 27.89
CA GLU A 71 13.42 -3.06 27.30
C GLU A 71 12.92 -3.09 25.85
N LEU A 72 13.36 -4.06 25.05
CA LEU A 72 12.86 -4.25 23.68
C LEU A 72 11.35 -4.50 23.65
N ILE A 73 10.83 -5.31 24.57
CA ILE A 73 9.39 -5.59 24.67
C ILE A 73 8.64 -4.30 25.04
N GLN A 74 9.10 -3.58 26.06
CA GLN A 74 8.49 -2.31 26.47
C GLN A 74 8.50 -1.28 25.32
N TYR A 75 9.62 -1.17 24.60
CA TYR A 75 9.72 -0.29 23.44
C TYR A 75 8.69 -0.65 22.36
N ARG A 76 8.54 -1.95 22.05
CA ARG A 76 7.54 -2.43 21.09
C ARG A 76 6.11 -2.12 21.54
N ASP A 77 5.80 -2.30 22.82
CA ASP A 77 4.48 -2.02 23.37
C ASP A 77 4.14 -0.54 23.31
N ILE A 78 5.09 0.34 23.60
CA ILE A 78 4.93 1.79 23.48
C ILE A 78 4.66 2.16 22.02
N GLN A 79 5.48 1.67 21.09
CA GLN A 79 5.28 1.93 19.66
C GLN A 79 3.93 1.43 19.16
N MET A 80 3.51 0.24 19.58
CA MET A 80 2.20 -0.31 19.23
C MET A 80 1.06 0.60 19.70
N LYS A 81 1.13 1.09 20.95
CA LYS A 81 0.14 2.04 21.48
C LYS A 81 0.13 3.36 20.71
N ASP A 82 1.30 3.90 20.40
CA ASP A 82 1.44 5.14 19.62
C ASP A 82 0.80 5.00 18.23
N TYR A 83 1.08 3.90 17.51
CA TYR A 83 0.48 3.64 16.21
C TYR A 83 -1.03 3.42 16.26
N ILE A 84 -1.53 2.78 17.32
CA ILE A 84 -2.98 2.64 17.52
C ILE A 84 -3.62 4.02 17.70
N GLN A 85 -3.02 4.88 18.53
CA GLN A 85 -3.51 6.23 18.76
C GLN A 85 -3.50 7.06 17.47
N GLU A 86 -2.38 7.06 16.75
CA GLU A 86 -2.26 7.75 15.46
C GLU A 86 -3.33 7.30 14.46
N ARG A 87 -3.62 6.00 14.42
CA ARG A 87 -4.66 5.45 13.53
C ARG A 87 -6.07 5.86 13.96
N CYS A 88 -6.34 5.97 15.25
CA CYS A 88 -7.60 6.51 15.77
C CYS A 88 -7.75 8.00 15.44
N ASP A 89 -6.67 8.77 15.55
CA ASP A 89 -6.66 10.19 15.21
C ASP A 89 -6.85 10.40 13.69
N ASP A 90 -6.21 9.57 12.86
CA ASP A 90 -6.35 9.58 11.41
C ASP A 90 -7.79 9.19 10.98
N LEU A 91 -8.48 8.31 11.71
CA LEU A 91 -9.90 7.99 11.44
C LEU A 91 -10.79 9.23 11.51
N MET A 92 -10.56 10.07 12.52
CA MET A 92 -11.37 11.26 12.78
C MET A 92 -10.95 12.43 11.89
N ASN A 93 -9.64 12.66 11.76
CA ASN A 93 -9.10 13.90 11.20
C ASN A 93 -8.51 13.74 9.79
N ASN A 94 -8.12 12.54 9.36
CA ASN A 94 -7.44 12.31 8.08
C ASN A 94 -7.74 10.94 7.45
N LYS A 95 -9.00 10.81 6.98
CA LYS A 95 -9.51 9.57 6.35
C LYS A 95 -8.63 9.07 5.20
N LYS A 96 -8.02 9.97 4.41
CA LYS A 96 -7.13 9.59 3.29
C LYS A 96 -5.90 8.85 3.79
N LYS A 97 -5.22 9.39 4.81
CA LYS A 97 -4.05 8.75 5.42
C LYS A 97 -4.41 7.41 6.06
N MET A 98 -5.56 7.34 6.73
CA MET A 98 -6.08 6.09 7.29
C MET A 98 -6.31 5.01 6.23
N ILE A 99 -6.98 5.34 5.13
CA ILE A 99 -7.25 4.40 4.03
C ILE A 99 -5.94 3.91 3.40
N ASN A 100 -4.97 4.81 3.18
CA ASN A 100 -3.67 4.43 2.62
C ASN A 100 -2.90 3.48 3.55
N SER A 101 -2.95 3.73 4.86
CA SER A 101 -2.37 2.86 5.89
C SER A 101 -3.03 1.48 5.91
N PHE A 102 -4.36 1.42 5.87
CA PHE A 102 -5.09 0.15 5.81
C PHE A 102 -4.81 -0.69 4.58
N MET A 103 -4.72 -0.03 3.42
CA MET A 103 -4.49 -0.71 2.15
C MET A 103 -3.02 -1.13 1.98
N ASN A 104 -2.13 -0.78 2.91
CA ASN A 104 -0.66 -0.89 2.74
C ASN A 104 -0.22 -0.39 1.35
N ARG A 105 -0.85 0.68 0.88
CA ARG A 105 -0.73 1.11 -0.51
C ARG A 105 0.51 1.98 -0.67
N GLU A 106 1.48 1.50 -1.43
CA GLU A 106 2.53 2.38 -1.95
C GLU A 106 1.92 3.36 -2.96
N ILE A 107 1.97 4.65 -2.64
CA ILE A 107 1.57 5.70 -3.55
C ILE A 107 2.72 5.94 -4.52
N LYS A 108 2.63 5.34 -5.71
CA LYS A 108 3.53 5.64 -6.82
C LYS A 108 3.03 6.89 -7.52
N SER A 109 3.79 7.99 -7.41
CA SER A 109 3.56 9.18 -8.22
C SER A 109 4.47 9.15 -9.45
N ILE A 110 3.91 9.52 -10.60
CA ILE A 110 4.68 9.78 -11.82
C ILE A 110 4.61 11.28 -12.04
N VAL A 111 5.77 11.91 -12.19
CA VAL A 111 5.88 13.33 -12.52
C VAL A 111 6.24 13.42 -14.01
N ILE A 112 5.39 14.07 -14.79
CA ILE A 112 5.59 14.26 -16.23
C ILE A 112 5.94 15.73 -16.45
N ASP A 113 7.24 16.01 -16.59
CA ASP A 113 7.73 17.38 -16.79
C ASP A 113 7.86 17.77 -18.27
N ARG A 114 7.84 16.78 -19.17
CA ARG A 114 8.06 16.97 -20.61
C ARG A 114 7.28 15.94 -21.41
N VAL A 115 6.67 16.38 -22.51
CA VAL A 115 5.94 15.51 -23.45
C VAL A 115 6.38 15.83 -24.87
N ILE A 116 6.65 14.81 -25.66
CA ILE A 116 6.91 14.95 -27.10
C ILE A 116 5.58 14.78 -27.82
N VAL A 117 5.24 15.73 -28.69
CA VAL A 117 4.05 15.70 -29.54
C VAL A 117 4.49 15.87 -30.98
N THR A 118 4.06 14.97 -31.85
CA THR A 118 4.19 15.11 -33.31
C THR A 118 3.16 16.12 -33.80
N GLU A 119 3.61 17.32 -34.17
CA GLU A 119 2.80 18.31 -34.88
C GLU A 119 3.43 18.54 -36.25
N ASN A 120 2.65 18.40 -37.33
CA ASN A 120 3.11 18.62 -38.71
C ASN A 120 4.36 17.80 -39.11
N ASN A 121 4.42 16.52 -38.71
CA ASN A 121 5.57 15.61 -38.93
C ASN A 121 6.87 15.98 -38.19
N ASP A 122 6.85 16.99 -37.33
CA ASP A 122 7.98 17.33 -36.47
C ASP A 122 7.68 17.00 -35.00
N ASP A 123 8.68 16.48 -34.30
CA ASP A 123 8.61 16.19 -32.86
C ASP A 123 8.85 17.46 -32.05
N ILE A 124 7.78 18.00 -31.44
CA ILE A 124 7.85 19.19 -30.60
C ILE A 124 7.85 18.78 -29.12
N LEU A 125 8.85 19.25 -28.37
CA LEU A 125 8.94 19.04 -26.93
C LEU A 125 8.14 20.12 -26.18
N LYS A 126 7.00 19.72 -25.59
CA LYS A 126 6.21 20.60 -24.72
C LYS A 126 6.73 20.50 -23.28
N THR A 127 7.09 21.66 -22.72
CA THR A 127 7.56 21.81 -21.33
C THR A 127 6.60 22.65 -20.47
N ASP A 128 5.64 23.35 -21.11
CA ASP A 128 4.64 24.13 -20.41
C ASP A 128 3.62 23.23 -19.66
N PRO A 129 3.34 23.46 -18.36
CA PRO A 129 2.47 22.60 -17.57
C PRO A 129 1.03 22.48 -18.10
N GLN A 130 0.44 23.55 -18.62
CA GLN A 130 -0.93 23.51 -19.15
C GLN A 130 -0.98 22.68 -20.44
N SER A 131 0.01 22.88 -21.30
CA SER A 131 0.19 22.14 -22.54
C SER A 131 0.41 20.65 -22.27
N ILE A 132 1.28 20.29 -21.32
CA ILE A 132 1.51 18.90 -20.91
C ILE A 132 0.20 18.26 -20.41
N LYS A 133 -0.53 18.95 -19.52
CA LYS A 133 -1.79 18.42 -18.97
C LYS A 133 -2.81 18.13 -20.08
N LYS A 134 -2.93 19.04 -21.06
CA LYS A 134 -3.84 18.87 -22.20
C LYS A 134 -3.47 17.63 -23.02
N GLU A 135 -2.20 17.49 -23.38
CA GLU A 135 -1.73 16.39 -24.24
C GLU A 135 -1.76 15.04 -23.54
N VAL A 136 -1.38 14.99 -22.25
CA VAL A 136 -1.47 13.76 -21.45
C VAL A 136 -2.92 13.31 -21.32
N ASN A 137 -3.85 14.23 -21.04
CA ASN A 137 -5.27 13.89 -20.97
C ASN A 137 -5.79 13.37 -22.31
N ASN A 138 -5.46 14.06 -23.40
CA ASN A 138 -5.82 13.65 -24.75
C ASN A 138 -5.27 12.25 -25.08
N HIS A 139 -4.00 11.99 -24.76
CA HIS A 139 -3.38 10.69 -24.97
C HIS A 139 -4.14 9.58 -24.24
N PHE A 140 -4.36 9.70 -22.92
CA PHE A 140 -5.02 8.63 -22.16
C PHE A 140 -6.51 8.46 -22.45
N GLN A 141 -7.20 9.51 -22.92
CA GLN A 141 -8.58 9.38 -23.40
C GLN A 141 -8.66 8.55 -24.69
N HIS A 142 -7.67 8.66 -25.58
CA HIS A 142 -7.70 8.03 -26.91
C HIS A 142 -6.76 6.83 -27.07
N ILE A 143 -5.89 6.55 -26.09
CA ILE A 143 -4.89 5.47 -26.15
C ILE A 143 -5.52 4.09 -26.34
N ALA A 144 -6.72 3.88 -25.78
CA ALA A 144 -7.39 2.59 -25.84
C ALA A 144 -7.89 2.23 -27.25
N GLY A 145 -7.95 3.18 -28.18
CA GLY A 145 -8.29 2.94 -29.60
C GLY A 145 -9.63 2.23 -29.84
N SER A 146 -10.42 1.96 -28.80
CA SER A 146 -11.65 1.19 -28.89
C SER A 146 -12.73 2.09 -29.43
N THR A 147 -12.86 2.08 -30.74
CA THR A 147 -14.07 2.55 -31.40
C THR A 147 -15.07 1.40 -31.36
N ASN A 148 -16.21 1.61 -30.69
CA ASN A 148 -17.34 0.69 -30.80
C ASN A 148 -17.89 0.82 -32.22
N GLN A 149 -17.40 -0.02 -33.13
CA GLN A 149 -17.87 -0.10 -34.50
C GLN A 149 -18.60 -1.42 -34.69
N GLU A 150 -19.62 -1.40 -35.55
CA GLU A 150 -20.28 -2.62 -35.99
C GLU A 150 -19.26 -3.52 -36.69
N LYS A 151 -19.05 -4.71 -36.13
CA LYS A 151 -18.13 -5.70 -36.71
C LYS A 151 -18.92 -6.60 -37.64
N ILE A 152 -18.56 -6.60 -38.92
CA ILE A 152 -19.08 -7.58 -39.88
C ILE A 152 -18.52 -8.95 -39.49
N LEU A 153 -19.38 -9.84 -39.01
CA LEU A 153 -19.02 -11.22 -38.71
C LEU A 153 -18.70 -11.94 -40.01
N SER A 154 -17.64 -12.76 -40.02
CA SER A 154 -17.21 -13.52 -41.19
C SER A 154 -16.88 -14.97 -40.85
N GLY A 155 -17.09 -15.87 -41.83
CA GLY A 155 -16.80 -17.30 -41.71
C GLY A 155 -17.62 -17.98 -40.61
N ILE A 156 -16.94 -18.80 -39.80
CA ILE A 156 -17.55 -19.61 -38.73
C ILE A 156 -18.33 -18.81 -37.68
N TRP A 157 -18.07 -17.50 -37.58
CA TRP A 157 -18.71 -16.64 -36.60
C TRP A 157 -20.16 -16.30 -36.95
N ILE A 158 -20.53 -16.36 -38.24
CA ILE A 158 -21.91 -16.15 -38.66
C ILE A 158 -22.78 -17.27 -38.07
N ASP A 159 -22.36 -18.52 -38.22
CA ASP A 159 -23.10 -19.67 -37.69
C ASP A 159 -23.10 -19.69 -36.15
N GLN A 160 -21.97 -19.36 -35.53
CA GLN A 160 -21.82 -19.36 -34.07
C GLN A 160 -22.74 -18.34 -33.38
N TYR A 161 -22.91 -17.17 -33.98
CA TYR A 161 -23.73 -16.07 -33.44
C TYR A 161 -25.12 -15.96 -34.08
N SER A 162 -25.49 -16.89 -34.96
CA SER A 162 -26.85 -16.93 -35.51
C SER A 162 -27.87 -17.20 -34.39
N PRO A 163 -29.05 -16.54 -34.43
CA PRO A 163 -30.15 -16.84 -33.52
C PRO A 163 -30.48 -18.33 -33.56
N ARG A 164 -30.76 -18.92 -32.41
CA ARG A 164 -31.10 -20.33 -32.30
C ARG A 164 -32.60 -20.48 -32.24
N ASP A 165 -33.16 -21.40 -33.03
CA ASP A 165 -34.62 -21.58 -33.17
C ASP A 165 -35.36 -21.90 -31.87
N TYR A 166 -34.65 -22.48 -30.89
CA TYR A 166 -35.22 -22.81 -29.59
C TYR A 166 -35.14 -21.67 -28.56
N VAL A 167 -34.47 -20.56 -28.91
CA VAL A 167 -34.37 -19.38 -28.06
C VAL A 167 -35.46 -18.42 -28.48
N ASP A 168 -36.34 -18.07 -27.54
CA ASP A 168 -37.39 -17.08 -27.78
C ASP A 168 -36.75 -15.73 -28.15
N VAL A 169 -37.29 -15.07 -29.18
CA VAL A 169 -36.78 -13.78 -29.68
C VAL A 169 -36.94 -12.68 -28.63
N ASN A 170 -37.93 -12.83 -27.75
CA ASN A 170 -38.30 -11.83 -26.75
C ASN A 170 -37.55 -11.99 -25.42
N ILE A 171 -36.56 -12.91 -25.29
CA ILE A 171 -35.82 -13.09 -24.01
C ILE A 171 -35.03 -11.85 -23.58
N TYR A 172 -34.78 -10.93 -24.52
CA TYR A 172 -34.08 -9.68 -24.29
C TYR A 172 -35.03 -8.48 -24.21
N ASP A 173 -36.34 -8.71 -24.26
CA ASP A 173 -37.32 -7.65 -24.03
C ASP A 173 -37.11 -7.09 -22.62
N GLY A 174 -37.01 -5.77 -22.54
CA GLY A 174 -36.70 -5.06 -21.31
C GLY A 174 -35.24 -5.09 -20.86
N LEU A 175 -34.31 -5.69 -21.63
CA LEU A 175 -32.88 -5.68 -21.29
C LEU A 175 -32.30 -4.25 -21.21
N MET A 176 -32.84 -3.34 -22.04
CA MET A 176 -32.43 -1.93 -22.09
C MET A 176 -33.32 -1.02 -21.24
N ASP A 177 -34.32 -1.58 -20.53
CA ASP A 177 -35.18 -0.79 -19.67
C ASP A 177 -34.41 -0.35 -18.42
N HIS A 178 -34.75 0.82 -17.90
CA HIS A 178 -34.15 1.32 -16.68
C HIS A 178 -34.58 0.47 -15.49
N ILE A 179 -33.60 0.07 -14.67
CA ILE A 179 -33.86 -0.66 -13.43
C ILE A 179 -34.62 0.24 -12.46
N THR A 180 -35.76 -0.24 -11.98
CA THR A 180 -36.62 0.51 -11.04
C THR A 180 -36.20 0.30 -9.59
N GLN A 181 -36.55 1.25 -8.71
CA GLN A 181 -36.26 1.13 -7.27
C GLN A 181 -37.00 -0.07 -6.66
N GLU A 182 -38.25 -0.27 -7.07
CA GLU A 182 -39.11 -1.35 -6.59
C GLU A 182 -38.54 -2.72 -6.95
N GLU A 183 -37.98 -2.86 -8.16
CA GLU A 183 -37.31 -4.08 -8.62
C GLU A 183 -36.08 -4.40 -7.76
N ILE A 184 -35.24 -3.40 -7.47
CA ILE A 184 -34.06 -3.57 -6.61
C ILE A 184 -34.51 -4.01 -5.21
N GLU A 185 -35.50 -3.35 -4.63
CA GLU A 185 -36.00 -3.69 -3.29
C GLU A 185 -36.58 -5.10 -3.23
N TYR A 186 -37.34 -5.49 -4.26
CA TYR A 186 -37.87 -6.83 -4.42
C TYR A 186 -36.73 -7.86 -4.45
N HIS A 187 -35.70 -7.66 -5.27
CA HIS A 187 -34.58 -8.60 -5.38
C HIS A 187 -33.69 -8.63 -4.13
N ILE A 188 -33.49 -7.51 -3.42
CA ILE A 188 -32.79 -7.49 -2.14
C ILE A 188 -33.54 -8.33 -1.10
N SER A 189 -34.87 -8.28 -1.09
CA SER A 189 -35.68 -9.07 -0.15
C SER A 189 -35.50 -10.58 -0.35
N LEU A 190 -35.32 -11.02 -1.60
CA LEU A 190 -35.14 -12.42 -2.00
C LEU A 190 -33.77 -13.01 -1.66
N LEU A 191 -32.78 -12.18 -1.31
CA LEU A 191 -31.43 -12.67 -1.01
C LEU A 191 -31.44 -13.72 0.12
N PRO A 192 -30.69 -14.83 0.02
CA PRO A 192 -30.68 -15.85 1.08
C PRO A 192 -29.86 -15.40 2.30
N ASN A 193 -30.33 -15.71 3.51
CA ASN A 193 -29.58 -15.45 4.75
C ASN A 193 -28.56 -16.58 5.03
N GLY A 194 -27.50 -16.27 5.76
CA GLY A 194 -26.48 -17.23 6.21
C GLY A 194 -25.51 -17.68 5.12
N LYS A 195 -25.39 -16.93 4.02
CA LYS A 195 -24.38 -17.20 2.98
C LYS A 195 -23.05 -16.56 3.34
N ALA A 196 -21.97 -17.23 2.96
CA ALA A 196 -20.63 -16.70 3.14
C ALA A 196 -20.44 -15.43 2.29
N SER A 197 -19.94 -14.36 2.91
CA SER A 197 -19.59 -13.13 2.21
C SER A 197 -18.44 -13.37 1.23
N GLY A 198 -18.51 -12.71 0.06
CA GLY A 198 -17.43 -12.72 -0.92
C GLY A 198 -16.20 -11.89 -0.47
N PRO A 199 -15.24 -11.63 -1.36
CA PRO A 199 -13.99 -10.91 -1.05
C PRO A 199 -14.21 -9.51 -0.44
N SER A 200 -15.34 -8.86 -0.74
CA SER A 200 -15.73 -7.57 -0.15
C SER A 200 -16.08 -7.66 1.34
N ARG A 201 -16.30 -8.87 1.87
CA ARG A 201 -16.78 -9.15 3.23
C ARG A 201 -18.15 -8.56 3.58
N VAL A 202 -18.88 -8.04 2.59
CA VAL A 202 -20.26 -7.56 2.75
C VAL A 202 -21.20 -8.75 2.66
N SER A 203 -22.00 -8.99 3.69
CA SER A 203 -22.98 -10.07 3.72
C SER A 203 -24.33 -9.61 3.17
N TYR A 204 -25.20 -10.55 2.79
CA TYR A 204 -26.54 -10.22 2.31
C TYR A 204 -27.40 -9.56 3.38
N GLU A 205 -27.21 -9.93 4.65
CA GLU A 205 -27.87 -9.30 5.80
C GLU A 205 -27.50 -7.81 5.90
N MET A 206 -26.23 -7.47 5.65
CA MET A 206 -25.79 -6.07 5.64
C MET A 206 -26.49 -5.27 4.53
N ILE A 207 -26.69 -5.86 3.35
CA ILE A 207 -27.41 -5.22 2.24
C ILE A 207 -28.90 -5.07 2.56
N LYS A 208 -29.53 -6.10 3.13
CA LYS A 208 -30.94 -6.07 3.57
C LYS A 208 -31.22 -5.07 4.70
N HIS A 209 -30.20 -4.70 5.48
CA HIS A 209 -30.31 -3.74 6.58
C HIS A 209 -29.62 -2.40 6.28
N SER A 210 -29.14 -2.16 5.05
CA SER A 210 -28.53 -0.89 4.66
C SER A 210 -29.54 0.25 4.60
N SER A 211 -29.08 1.50 4.52
CA SER A 211 -29.96 2.64 4.21
C SER A 211 -30.54 2.53 2.79
N SER A 212 -31.64 3.24 2.54
CA SER A 212 -32.25 3.37 1.19
C SER A 212 -31.28 3.98 0.18
N GLU A 213 -30.43 4.91 0.61
CA GLU A 213 -29.37 5.51 -0.21
C GLU A 213 -28.46 4.44 -0.84
N ILE A 214 -28.07 3.41 -0.09
CA ILE A 214 -27.20 2.33 -0.58
C ILE A 214 -27.91 1.42 -1.59
N ARG A 215 -29.25 1.47 -1.65
CA ARG A 215 -30.10 0.61 -2.49
C ARG A 215 -30.64 1.35 -3.72
N LEU A 216 -30.07 2.50 -4.06
CA LEU A 216 -30.45 3.25 -5.25
C LEU A 216 -29.83 2.64 -6.53
N PRO A 217 -30.47 2.80 -7.71
CA PRO A 217 -29.89 2.42 -8.99
C PRO A 217 -28.57 3.16 -9.23
N ALA A 218 -27.61 2.52 -9.88
CA ALA A 218 -26.28 3.11 -10.13
C ALA A 218 -26.33 4.43 -10.94
N GLU A 219 -27.39 4.65 -11.72
CA GLU A 219 -27.61 5.86 -12.51
C GLU A 219 -27.79 7.13 -11.66
N THR A 220 -28.27 7.01 -10.42
CA THR A 220 -28.43 8.18 -9.53
C THR A 220 -27.10 8.77 -9.06
N TYR A 221 -25.99 8.05 -9.23
CA TYR A 221 -24.64 8.47 -8.81
C TYR A 221 -23.80 9.07 -9.94
N LEU A 222 -24.29 9.06 -11.17
CA LEU A 222 -23.61 9.61 -12.35
C LEU A 222 -24.04 11.06 -12.69
N ALA A 223 -24.85 11.67 -11.83
CA ALA A 223 -25.30 13.08 -11.92
C ALA A 223 -24.39 14.04 -11.15
#